data_AF-A0A522BJS6-F1
#
_entry.id   AF-A0A522BJS6-F1
#
_cell.length_a   1.000
_cell.length_b   1.000
_cell.length_c   1.000
_cell.angle_alpha   90.00
_cell.angle_beta   90.00
_cell.angle_gamma   90.00
#
_symmetry.space_group_name_H-M   'P 1'
#
loop_
_entity.id
_entity.type
_entity.pdbx_description
1 polymer ?
#
loop_
_entity_poly.entity_id
_entity_poly.type
_entity_poly.pdbx_seq_one_letter_code
_entity_poly.pdbx_strand_id
1 'polypeptide(L)'
;MAVFKYASREVSRRSAQIMVPYIVEVTKARSVIDVGCGLGSWLLAYLENGLDIKGLDNCHVLTEDTLVDKAVVQVVNFEKGYPKLEKADLVNCLEVAEHIDPSAADGFLDFLVGLSDVIVFSAAFPGQGGFEHKNEQYPQYWRDRFAARGYVFLDAFRPVFWQNSEIALWYRQNMFLVVKKEIASRFAIPVWDGNVYILPEMYEAKIRKIEELKGKRLSRKLKKVFGFFR
;
A
#
# COMPACT_ATOMS: atom_id res chain seq x y z
N MET A 1 19.42 10.63 5.99
CA MET A 1 18.09 10.52 6.65
C MET A 1 17.39 9.28 6.09
N ALA A 2 16.60 8.57 6.90
CA ALA A 2 15.92 7.37 6.44
C ALA A 2 14.91 7.71 5.33
N VAL A 3 15.13 7.17 4.13
CA VAL A 3 14.43 7.51 2.86
C VAL A 3 12.91 7.27 2.90
N PHE A 4 12.38 6.59 3.92
CA PHE A 4 10.95 6.25 4.02
C PHE A 4 10.34 6.54 5.40
N LYS A 5 10.94 7.41 6.22
CA LYS A 5 10.52 7.47 7.64
C LYS A 5 9.12 8.04 7.86
N TYR A 6 8.60 8.86 6.96
CA TYR A 6 7.19 9.24 6.93
C TYR A 6 6.91 9.64 5.48
N ALA A 7 6.06 8.90 4.78
CA ALA A 7 5.36 9.49 3.65
C ALA A 7 4.73 10.79 4.18
N SER A 8 5.13 11.96 3.66
CA SER A 8 4.48 13.19 4.13
C SER A 8 2.99 13.07 3.83
N ARG A 9 2.14 13.47 4.79
CA ARG A 9 0.67 13.52 4.64
C ARG A 9 0.26 14.10 3.28
N GLU A 10 1.00 15.11 2.83
CA GLU A 10 0.85 15.77 1.54
C GLU A 10 1.12 14.86 0.34
N VAL A 11 2.19 14.05 0.36
CA VAL A 11 2.49 13.09 -0.73
C VAL A 11 1.39 12.03 -0.85
N SER A 12 0.89 11.49 0.27
CA SER A 12 -0.23 10.55 0.23
C SER A 12 -1.51 11.20 -0.28
N ARG A 13 -1.81 12.43 0.16
CA ARG A 13 -2.98 13.18 -0.32
C ARG A 13 -2.90 13.47 -1.82
N ARG A 14 -1.75 13.96 -2.30
CA ARG A 14 -1.55 14.26 -3.74
C ARG A 14 -1.69 13.00 -4.58
N SER A 15 -1.10 11.88 -4.13
CA SER A 15 -1.23 10.58 -4.80
C SER A 15 -2.70 10.15 -4.91
N ALA A 16 -3.44 10.21 -3.79
CA ALA A 16 -4.86 9.85 -3.77
C ALA A 16 -5.69 10.73 -4.71
N GLN A 17 -5.50 12.05 -4.71
CA GLN A 17 -6.21 12.98 -5.60
C GLN A 17 -5.98 12.67 -7.10
N ILE A 18 -4.80 12.17 -7.45
CA ILE A 18 -4.49 11.81 -8.84
C ILE A 18 -5.07 10.43 -9.19
N MET A 19 -4.95 9.45 -8.31
CA MET A 19 -5.26 8.05 -8.62
C MET A 19 -6.73 7.69 -8.42
N VAL A 20 -7.42 8.30 -7.46
CA VAL A 20 -8.82 7.97 -7.13
C VAL A 20 -9.78 8.17 -8.30
N PRO A 21 -9.73 9.28 -9.07
CA PRO A 21 -10.60 9.44 -10.24
C PRO A 21 -10.49 8.28 -11.23
N TYR A 22 -9.27 7.81 -11.48
CA TYR A 22 -9.03 6.63 -12.33
C TYR A 22 -9.55 5.34 -11.70
N ILE A 23 -9.34 5.13 -10.39
CA ILE A 23 -9.87 3.97 -9.66
C ILE A 23 -11.40 3.92 -9.78
N VAL A 24 -12.08 5.05 -9.53
CA VAL A 24 -13.54 5.16 -9.63
C VAL A 24 -14.00 4.94 -11.06
N GLU A 25 -13.28 5.46 -12.05
CA GLU A 25 -13.61 5.25 -13.47
C GLU A 25 -13.50 3.77 -13.87
N VAL A 26 -12.43 3.09 -13.46
CA VAL A 26 -12.20 1.68 -13.79
C VAL A 26 -13.18 0.76 -13.05
N THR A 27 -13.47 1.06 -11.79
CA THR A 27 -14.26 0.15 -10.93
C THR A 27 -15.75 0.44 -10.96
N LYS A 28 -16.15 1.67 -11.30
CA LYS A 28 -17.53 2.17 -11.17
C LYS A 28 -18.10 2.00 -9.76
N ALA A 29 -17.24 1.92 -8.74
CA ALA A 29 -17.64 1.73 -7.35
C ALA A 29 -18.40 2.94 -6.82
N ARG A 30 -19.39 2.70 -5.97
CA ARG A 30 -20.16 3.75 -5.27
C ARG A 30 -19.90 3.76 -3.77
N SER A 31 -19.28 2.72 -3.22
CA SER A 31 -18.88 2.63 -1.82
C SER A 31 -17.46 2.06 -1.70
N VAL A 32 -16.73 2.51 -0.69
CA VAL A 32 -15.37 2.04 -0.40
C VAL A 32 -15.16 1.82 1.09
N ILE A 33 -14.53 0.69 1.42
CA ILE A 33 -13.90 0.47 2.73
C ILE A 33 -12.39 0.63 2.57
N ASP A 34 -11.81 1.64 3.22
CA ASP A 34 -10.37 1.89 3.25
C ASP A 34 -9.76 1.25 4.50
N VAL A 35 -9.06 0.13 4.30
CA VAL A 35 -8.39 -0.65 5.34
C VAL A 35 -6.96 -0.14 5.47
N GLY A 36 -6.61 0.35 6.66
CA GLY A 36 -5.38 1.12 6.92
C GLY A 36 -5.48 2.56 6.40
N CYS A 37 -6.62 3.22 6.66
CA CYS A 37 -6.91 4.53 6.08
C CYS A 37 -6.01 5.68 6.55
N GLY A 38 -5.19 5.47 7.58
CA GLY A 38 -4.35 6.47 8.21
C GLY A 38 -5.16 7.71 8.60
N LEU A 39 -4.60 8.88 8.33
CA LEU A 39 -5.27 10.16 8.54
C LEU A 39 -6.46 10.42 7.57
N GLY A 40 -6.81 9.47 6.69
CA GLY A 40 -7.95 9.57 5.78
C GLY A 40 -7.65 10.29 4.46
N SER A 41 -6.40 10.33 4.01
CA SER A 41 -6.05 10.98 2.72
C SER A 41 -6.75 10.31 1.52
N TRP A 42 -6.82 8.98 1.51
CA TRP A 42 -7.50 8.23 0.45
C TRP A 42 -9.02 8.30 0.60
N LEU A 43 -9.54 8.11 1.83
CA LEU A 43 -10.96 8.34 2.15
C LEU A 43 -11.47 9.69 1.66
N LEU A 44 -10.75 10.78 1.93
CA LEU A 44 -11.16 12.12 1.51
C LEU A 44 -11.24 12.21 -0.02
N ALA A 45 -10.25 11.68 -0.74
CA ALA A 45 -10.27 11.68 -2.19
C ALA A 45 -11.44 10.85 -2.76
N TYR A 46 -11.79 9.71 -2.15
CA TYR A 46 -12.97 8.93 -2.55
C TYR A 46 -14.28 9.69 -2.28
N LEU A 47 -14.39 10.36 -1.14
CA LEU A 47 -15.54 11.19 -0.79
C LEU A 47 -15.71 12.35 -1.79
N GLU A 48 -14.61 13.02 -2.16
CA GLU A 48 -14.59 14.09 -3.17
C GLU A 48 -15.00 13.59 -4.57
N ASN A 49 -14.91 12.27 -4.83
CA ASN A 49 -15.38 11.60 -6.04
C ASN A 49 -16.77 10.95 -5.88
N GLY A 50 -17.49 11.26 -4.79
CA GLY A 50 -18.89 10.89 -4.60
C GLY A 50 -19.14 9.46 -4.11
N LEU A 51 -18.14 8.81 -3.50
CA LEU A 51 -18.33 7.49 -2.90
C LEU A 51 -18.80 7.60 -1.45
N ASP A 52 -19.60 6.62 -1.03
CA ASP A 52 -19.84 6.33 0.38
C ASP A 52 -18.56 5.73 1.00
N ILE A 53 -18.06 6.35 2.06
CA ILE A 53 -16.75 6.00 2.63
C ILE A 53 -16.85 5.36 4.02
N LYS A 54 -16.01 4.36 4.28
CA LYS A 54 -15.74 3.85 5.62
C LYS A 54 -14.26 3.55 5.80
N GLY A 55 -13.66 4.09 6.86
CA GLY A 55 -12.25 3.85 7.20
C GLY A 55 -12.10 2.80 8.30
N LEU A 56 -11.09 1.95 8.21
CA LEU A 56 -10.65 1.06 9.28
C LEU A 56 -9.16 1.30 9.55
N ASP A 57 -8.79 1.61 10.78
CA ASP A 57 -7.36 1.70 11.15
C ASP A 57 -7.18 1.50 12.66
N ASN A 58 -5.94 1.36 13.11
CA ASN A 58 -5.60 1.35 14.52
C ASN A 58 -5.94 2.70 15.20
N CYS A 59 -5.98 2.71 16.53
CA CYS A 59 -6.46 3.84 17.33
C CYS A 59 -5.67 5.15 17.13
N HIS A 60 -4.50 5.10 16.50
CA HIS A 60 -3.61 6.24 16.35
C HIS A 60 -4.06 7.24 15.28
N VAL A 61 -5.08 6.90 14.47
CA VAL A 61 -5.51 7.76 13.36
C VAL A 61 -6.49 8.86 13.74
N LEU A 62 -7.22 8.72 14.85
CA LEU A 62 -8.24 9.68 15.27
C LEU A 62 -7.63 10.86 16.02
N THR A 63 -6.95 11.73 15.30
CA THR A 63 -6.32 12.94 15.83
C THR A 63 -6.99 14.20 15.28
N GLU A 64 -6.54 15.39 15.70
CA GLU A 64 -6.96 16.65 15.07
C GLU A 64 -6.51 16.76 13.60
N ASP A 65 -5.57 15.93 13.17
CA ASP A 65 -5.09 15.89 11.78
C ASP A 65 -5.91 14.98 10.85
N THR A 66 -6.94 14.31 11.39
CA THR A 66 -7.84 13.46 10.58
C THR A 66 -8.52 14.31 9.50
N LEU A 67 -8.46 13.85 8.26
CA LEU A 67 -8.93 14.59 7.07
C LEU A 67 -10.41 14.38 6.74
N VAL A 68 -11.06 13.45 7.43
CA VAL A 68 -12.47 13.09 7.27
C VAL A 68 -13.15 13.11 8.63
N ASP A 69 -14.49 13.08 8.63
CA ASP A 69 -15.25 12.94 9.88
C ASP A 69 -14.82 11.66 10.61
N LYS A 70 -14.44 11.78 11.88
CA LYS A 70 -14.03 10.66 12.73
C LYS A 70 -15.14 9.59 12.83
N ALA A 71 -16.41 9.95 12.65
CA ALA A 71 -17.55 9.03 12.67
C ALA A 71 -17.54 8.01 11.53
N VAL A 72 -16.87 8.29 10.41
CA VAL A 72 -16.73 7.33 9.28
C VAL A 72 -15.57 6.37 9.47
N VAL A 73 -14.73 6.59 10.49
CA VAL A 73 -13.55 5.77 10.79
C VAL A 73 -13.83 4.91 12.02
N GLN A 74 -13.68 3.60 11.84
CA GLN A 74 -13.76 2.64 12.93
C GLN A 74 -12.35 2.24 13.35
N VAL A 75 -12.06 2.36 14.65
CA VAL A 75 -10.81 1.89 15.24
C VAL A 75 -10.82 0.36 15.32
N VAL A 76 -9.84 -0.28 14.69
CA VAL A 76 -9.67 -1.73 14.61
C VAL A 76 -8.22 -2.10 14.90
N ASN A 77 -8.02 -3.07 15.81
CA ASN A 77 -6.72 -3.73 15.94
C ASN A 77 -6.77 -5.06 15.15
N PHE A 78 -6.15 -5.07 13.97
CA PHE A 78 -6.13 -6.23 13.08
C PHE A 78 -5.38 -7.45 13.65
N GLU A 79 -4.58 -7.30 14.72
CA GLU A 79 -3.96 -8.43 15.43
C GLU A 79 -4.95 -9.10 16.40
N LYS A 80 -6.02 -8.41 16.81
CA LYS A 80 -7.02 -8.92 17.76
C LYS A 80 -8.28 -9.48 17.08
N GLY A 81 -8.41 -9.26 15.78
CA GLY A 81 -9.52 -9.77 14.98
C GLY A 81 -10.10 -8.70 14.04
N TYR A 82 -11.17 -9.08 13.36
CA TYR A 82 -11.76 -8.29 12.28
C TYR A 82 -13.23 -7.97 12.59
N PRO A 83 -13.70 -6.74 12.34
CA PRO A 83 -15.10 -6.41 12.49
C PRO A 83 -15.94 -7.12 11.42
N LYS A 84 -17.19 -7.45 11.77
CA LYS A 84 -18.19 -7.83 10.78
C LYS A 84 -18.77 -6.56 10.16
N LEU A 85 -18.70 -6.46 8.85
CA LEU A 85 -19.16 -5.32 8.07
C LEU A 85 -19.93 -5.83 6.85
N GLU A 86 -20.85 -5.00 6.37
CA GLU A 86 -21.46 -5.21 5.07
C GLU A 86 -20.40 -5.06 3.96
N LYS A 87 -20.62 -5.77 2.85
CA LYS A 87 -19.76 -5.64 1.67
C LYS A 87 -19.86 -4.24 1.08
N ALA A 88 -18.73 -3.73 0.59
CA ALA A 88 -18.66 -2.52 -0.22
C ALA A 88 -18.37 -2.87 -1.68
N ASP A 89 -18.63 -1.92 -2.58
CA ASP A 89 -18.30 -2.06 -4.00
C ASP A 89 -16.77 -2.16 -4.21
N LEU A 90 -15.99 -1.53 -3.32
CA LEU A 90 -14.53 -1.49 -3.37
C LEU A 90 -13.92 -1.64 -1.97
N VAL A 91 -12.81 -2.37 -1.88
CA VAL A 91 -11.87 -2.25 -0.75
C VAL A 91 -10.61 -1.56 -1.23
N ASN A 92 -10.14 -0.58 -0.47
CA ASN A 92 -8.82 0.02 -0.64
C ASN A 92 -7.93 -0.48 0.50
N CYS A 93 -6.79 -1.10 0.18
CA CYS A 93 -5.84 -1.60 1.17
C CYS A 93 -4.42 -1.37 0.65
N LEU A 94 -3.81 -0.27 1.08
CA LEU A 94 -2.54 0.22 0.53
C LEU A 94 -1.48 0.34 1.62
N GLU A 95 -0.37 -0.37 1.46
CA GLU A 95 0.75 -0.38 2.40
C GLU A 95 0.32 -0.75 3.84
N VAL A 96 -0.47 -1.83 3.95
CA VAL A 96 -0.97 -2.36 5.24
C VAL A 96 -0.49 -3.78 5.49
N ALA A 97 -0.56 -4.64 4.47
CA ALA A 97 -0.35 -6.08 4.62
C ALA A 97 1.08 -6.42 5.08
N GLU A 98 2.06 -5.56 4.81
CA GLU A 98 3.45 -5.69 5.28
C GLU A 98 3.61 -5.50 6.79
N HIS A 99 2.64 -4.91 7.47
CA HIS A 99 2.62 -4.77 8.92
C HIS A 99 1.96 -5.97 9.61
N ILE A 100 1.22 -6.79 8.86
CA ILE A 100 0.54 -7.99 9.37
C ILE A 100 1.56 -9.12 9.51
N ASP A 101 1.55 -9.80 10.65
CA ASP A 101 2.41 -10.97 10.87
C ASP A 101 2.18 -12.01 9.76
N PRO A 102 3.24 -12.63 9.19
CA PRO A 102 3.09 -13.64 8.14
C PRO A 102 2.13 -14.77 8.51
N SER A 103 2.04 -15.17 9.78
CA SER A 103 1.12 -16.20 10.26
C SER A 103 -0.35 -15.75 10.29
N ALA A 104 -0.60 -14.44 10.36
CA ALA A 104 -1.94 -13.84 10.32
C ALA A 104 -2.35 -13.38 8.91
N ALA A 105 -1.46 -13.48 7.92
CA ALA A 105 -1.69 -13.00 6.56
C ALA A 105 -2.94 -13.62 5.92
N ASP A 106 -3.16 -14.92 6.09
CA ASP A 106 -4.33 -15.59 5.51
C ASP A 106 -5.65 -15.09 6.14
N GLY A 107 -5.70 -14.94 7.47
CA GLY A 107 -6.89 -14.37 8.13
C GLY A 107 -7.16 -12.93 7.71
N PHE A 108 -6.11 -12.14 7.48
CA PHE A 108 -6.24 -10.77 6.98
C PHE A 108 -6.78 -10.74 5.54
N LEU A 109 -6.29 -11.62 4.67
CA LEU A 109 -6.80 -11.72 3.30
C LEU A 109 -8.24 -12.25 3.25
N ASP A 110 -8.61 -13.21 4.12
CA ASP A 110 -9.99 -13.67 4.30
C ASP A 110 -10.92 -12.52 4.66
N PHE A 111 -10.45 -11.63 5.54
CA PHE A 111 -11.17 -10.41 5.88
C PHE A 111 -11.36 -9.50 4.66
N LEU A 112 -10.29 -9.18 3.91
CA LEU A 112 -10.39 -8.30 2.73
C LEU A 112 -11.35 -8.84 1.67
N VAL A 113 -11.25 -10.13 1.32
CA VAL A 113 -12.16 -10.75 0.32
C VAL A 113 -13.59 -10.90 0.85
N GLY A 114 -13.76 -10.95 2.16
CA GLY A 114 -15.06 -10.88 2.82
C GLY A 114 -15.75 -9.52 2.64
N LEU A 115 -14.98 -8.44 2.45
CA LEU A 115 -15.48 -7.07 2.32
C LEU A 115 -15.81 -6.67 0.89
N SER A 116 -15.15 -7.23 -0.13
CA SER A 116 -15.47 -6.91 -1.52
C SER A 116 -14.97 -7.94 -2.53
N ASP A 117 -15.61 -7.95 -3.70
CA ASP A 117 -15.17 -8.69 -4.88
C ASP A 117 -14.15 -7.88 -5.71
N VAL A 118 -13.91 -6.60 -5.37
CA VAL A 118 -12.97 -5.68 -6.03
C VAL A 118 -12.10 -5.00 -4.97
N ILE A 119 -10.77 -5.16 -5.08
CA ILE A 119 -9.81 -4.68 -4.08
C ILE A 119 -8.68 -3.93 -4.80
N VAL A 120 -8.43 -2.68 -4.42
CA VAL A 120 -7.17 -2.00 -4.72
C VAL A 120 -6.18 -2.40 -3.63
N PHE A 121 -5.12 -3.13 -4.01
CA PHE A 121 -4.20 -3.73 -3.08
C PHE A 121 -2.77 -3.26 -3.33
N SER A 122 -2.04 -2.92 -2.27
CA SER A 122 -0.58 -2.77 -2.29
C SER A 122 0.04 -3.29 -1.00
N ALA A 123 1.28 -3.74 -1.10
CA ALA A 123 2.09 -4.13 0.04
C ALA A 123 3.58 -3.96 -0.31
N ALA A 124 4.38 -3.53 0.66
CA ALA A 124 5.81 -3.36 0.48
C ALA A 124 6.54 -4.64 0.04
N PHE A 125 7.43 -4.52 -0.95
CA PHE A 125 8.33 -5.60 -1.36
C PHE A 125 9.58 -5.68 -0.45
N PRO A 126 10.32 -6.81 -0.45
CA PRO A 126 11.46 -7.01 0.42
C PRO A 126 12.53 -5.93 0.32
N GLY A 127 12.85 -5.31 1.45
CA GLY A 127 13.85 -4.27 1.57
C GLY A 127 13.41 -2.89 1.09
N GLN A 128 12.13 -2.68 0.78
CA GLN A 128 11.55 -1.34 0.59
C GLN A 128 11.81 -0.48 1.84
N GLY A 129 11.62 -1.07 3.02
CA GLY A 129 11.73 -0.39 4.30
C GLY A 129 10.51 0.46 4.61
N GLY A 130 10.48 0.99 5.82
CA GLY A 130 9.35 1.71 6.39
C GLY A 130 9.33 1.50 7.90
N PHE A 131 8.24 1.85 8.57
CA PHE A 131 8.12 1.70 10.02
C PHE A 131 7.52 0.33 10.36
N GLU A 132 8.25 -0.50 11.10
CA GLU A 132 7.74 -1.79 11.63
C GLU A 132 7.13 -2.73 10.57
N HIS A 133 7.75 -2.83 9.39
CA HIS A 133 7.37 -3.86 8.43
C HIS A 133 7.82 -5.24 8.94
N LYS A 134 6.89 -6.19 9.01
CA LYS A 134 7.10 -7.57 9.47
C LYS A 134 7.01 -8.57 8.32
N ASN A 135 6.32 -8.23 7.23
CA ASN A 135 5.94 -9.13 6.16
C ASN A 135 6.09 -8.47 4.78
N GLU A 136 7.27 -7.89 4.52
CA GLU A 136 7.60 -7.43 3.18
C GLU A 136 7.74 -8.64 2.23
N GLN A 137 6.95 -8.67 1.16
CA GLN A 137 6.85 -9.83 0.27
C GLN A 137 6.73 -9.40 -1.19
N TYR A 138 7.28 -10.20 -2.10
CA TYR A 138 7.09 -9.95 -3.53
C TYR A 138 5.60 -10.12 -3.90
N PRO A 139 5.09 -9.40 -4.93
CA PRO A 139 3.67 -9.46 -5.32
C PRO A 139 3.14 -10.88 -5.54
N GLN A 140 4.02 -11.77 -6.00
CA GLN A 140 3.79 -13.20 -6.18
C GLN A 140 3.22 -13.91 -4.92
N TYR A 141 3.75 -13.58 -3.74
CA TYR A 141 3.31 -14.14 -2.45
C TYR A 141 1.84 -13.81 -2.16
N TRP A 142 1.45 -12.57 -2.42
CA TRP A 142 0.08 -12.09 -2.21
C TRP A 142 -0.85 -12.64 -3.27
N ARG A 143 -0.40 -12.63 -4.54
CA ARG A 143 -1.15 -13.18 -5.68
C ARG A 143 -1.58 -14.61 -5.43
N ASP A 144 -0.68 -15.49 -5.00
CA ASP A 144 -1.01 -16.90 -4.81
C ASP A 144 -2.04 -17.10 -3.68
N ARG A 145 -1.99 -16.29 -2.62
CA ARG A 145 -2.97 -16.34 -1.52
C ARG A 145 -4.34 -15.78 -1.91
N PHE A 146 -4.37 -14.73 -2.72
CA PHE A 146 -5.61 -14.24 -3.31
C PHE A 146 -6.17 -15.24 -4.33
N ALA A 147 -5.33 -15.90 -5.11
CA ALA A 147 -5.74 -16.93 -6.06
C ALA A 147 -6.38 -18.13 -5.36
N ALA A 148 -5.88 -18.55 -4.19
CA ALA A 148 -6.51 -19.57 -3.36
C ALA A 148 -7.94 -19.18 -2.89
N ARG A 149 -8.28 -17.89 -2.91
CA ARG A 149 -9.60 -17.33 -2.59
C ARG A 149 -10.45 -17.01 -3.83
N GLY A 150 -9.97 -17.37 -5.03
CA GLY A 150 -10.67 -17.10 -6.28
C GLY A 150 -10.48 -15.69 -6.83
N TYR A 151 -9.41 -14.98 -6.46
CA TYR A 151 -9.10 -13.64 -6.95
C TYR A 151 -7.90 -13.64 -7.91
N VAL A 152 -7.87 -12.68 -8.82
CA VAL A 152 -6.79 -12.49 -9.81
C VAL A 152 -6.25 -11.08 -9.74
N PHE A 153 -4.95 -10.92 -10.02
CA PHE A 153 -4.28 -9.62 -10.06
C PHE A 153 -4.36 -9.07 -11.48
N LEU A 154 -4.84 -7.84 -11.61
CA LEU A 154 -4.85 -7.06 -12.83
C LEU A 154 -3.87 -5.90 -12.68
N ASP A 155 -3.02 -5.68 -13.69
CA ASP A 155 -2.01 -4.62 -13.68
C ASP A 155 -2.61 -3.28 -14.14
N ALA A 156 -3.55 -2.76 -13.34
CA ALA A 156 -4.33 -1.59 -13.69
C ALA A 156 -3.55 -0.27 -13.59
N PHE A 157 -2.57 -0.20 -12.68
CA PHE A 157 -2.02 1.07 -12.24
C PHE A 157 -0.65 1.38 -12.83
N ARG A 158 0.24 0.38 -12.95
CA ARG A 158 1.59 0.62 -13.47
C ARG A 158 1.55 1.13 -14.91
N PRO A 159 0.80 0.55 -15.86
CA PRO A 159 0.76 1.07 -17.24
C PRO A 159 0.34 2.54 -17.35
N VAL A 160 -0.43 3.06 -16.38
CA VAL A 160 -0.94 4.44 -16.38
C VAL A 160 -0.04 5.40 -15.61
N PHE A 161 0.45 4.98 -14.43
CA PHE A 161 1.08 5.88 -13.47
C PHE A 161 2.59 5.70 -13.34
N TRP A 162 3.20 4.73 -14.06
CA TRP A 162 4.61 4.37 -13.86
C TRP A 162 5.56 5.56 -13.94
N GLN A 163 5.31 6.57 -14.79
CA GLN A 163 6.17 7.74 -14.99
C GLN A 163 5.68 9.00 -14.27
N ASN A 164 4.56 8.95 -13.54
CA ASN A 164 4.01 10.14 -12.90
C ASN A 164 4.72 10.41 -11.57
N SER A 165 5.69 11.34 -11.59
CA SER A 165 6.48 11.70 -10.40
C SER A 165 5.71 12.44 -9.31
N GLU A 166 4.46 12.86 -9.55
CA GLU A 166 3.61 13.46 -8.51
C GLU A 166 2.99 12.40 -7.58
N ILE A 167 3.02 11.13 -7.99
CA ILE A 167 2.54 10.00 -7.19
C ILE A 167 3.74 9.40 -6.44
N ALA A 168 3.50 9.04 -5.18
CA ALA A 168 4.51 8.40 -4.36
C ALA A 168 5.04 7.10 -4.98
N LEU A 169 6.35 6.85 -4.80
CA LEU A 169 7.04 5.71 -5.40
C LEU A 169 6.40 4.37 -5.03
N TRP A 170 6.04 4.17 -3.76
CA TRP A 170 5.44 2.91 -3.29
C TRP A 170 4.06 2.63 -3.93
N TYR A 171 3.23 3.66 -4.12
CA TYR A 171 1.94 3.49 -4.81
C TYR A 171 2.13 3.13 -6.30
N ARG A 172 3.03 3.84 -7.00
CA ARG A 172 3.40 3.51 -8.40
C ARG A 172 3.96 2.09 -8.54
N GLN A 173 4.68 1.63 -7.52
CA GLN A 173 5.41 0.37 -7.53
C GLN A 173 4.54 -0.84 -7.19
N ASN A 174 3.69 -0.72 -6.17
CA ASN A 174 3.09 -1.87 -5.48
C ASN A 174 1.60 -2.07 -5.76
N MET A 175 0.92 -1.11 -6.40
CA MET A 175 -0.54 -1.17 -6.55
C MET A 175 -1.00 -2.12 -7.65
N PHE A 176 -1.97 -2.96 -7.32
CA PHE A 176 -2.70 -3.84 -8.23
C PHE A 176 -4.21 -3.72 -8.01
N LEU A 177 -4.97 -3.98 -9.07
CA LEU A 177 -6.41 -4.21 -8.94
C LEU A 177 -6.62 -5.71 -8.80
N VAL A 178 -7.12 -6.15 -7.65
CA VAL A 178 -7.32 -7.55 -7.30
C VAL A 178 -8.82 -7.82 -7.30
N VAL A 179 -9.27 -8.67 -8.20
CA VAL A 179 -10.71 -8.87 -8.45
C VAL A 179 -11.06 -10.34 -8.40
N LYS A 180 -12.31 -10.62 -8.02
CA LYS A 180 -12.85 -11.97 -8.11
C LYS A 180 -12.77 -12.47 -9.55
N LYS A 181 -12.28 -13.69 -9.75
CA LYS A 181 -11.98 -14.26 -11.07
C LYS A 181 -13.19 -14.22 -12.00
N GLU A 182 -14.40 -14.42 -11.47
CA GLU A 182 -15.64 -14.46 -12.25
C GLU A 182 -16.03 -13.10 -12.83
N ILE A 183 -15.53 -12.00 -12.27
CA ILE A 183 -15.85 -10.64 -12.73
C ILE A 183 -14.67 -9.96 -13.45
N ALA A 184 -13.50 -10.61 -13.54
CA ALA A 184 -12.28 -10.02 -14.07
C ALA A 184 -12.41 -9.52 -15.52
N SER A 185 -13.19 -10.21 -16.35
CA SER A 185 -13.40 -9.84 -17.75
C SER A 185 -14.12 -8.49 -17.95
N ARG A 186 -14.80 -7.97 -16.92
CA ARG A 186 -15.51 -6.68 -16.97
C ARG A 186 -14.58 -5.48 -17.06
N PHE A 187 -13.34 -5.61 -16.61
CA PHE A 187 -12.42 -4.50 -16.46
C PHE A 187 -11.60 -4.21 -17.73
N ALA A 188 -11.54 -5.14 -18.68
CA ALA A 188 -10.70 -5.03 -19.88
C ALA A 188 -9.21 -4.69 -19.58
N ILE A 189 -8.72 -5.05 -18.39
CA ILE A 189 -7.34 -4.87 -17.95
C ILE A 189 -6.63 -6.23 -17.98
N PRO A 190 -5.39 -6.32 -18.51
CA PRO A 190 -4.66 -7.57 -18.54
C PRO A 190 -4.37 -8.10 -17.13
N VAL A 191 -4.44 -9.42 -17.00
CA VAL A 191 -3.91 -10.13 -15.82
C VAL A 191 -2.42 -9.82 -15.71
N TRP A 192 -1.95 -9.60 -14.49
CA TRP A 192 -0.54 -9.35 -14.22
C TRP A 192 0.33 -10.51 -14.78
N ASP A 193 1.38 -10.14 -15.49
CA ASP A 193 2.31 -11.05 -16.18
C ASP A 193 3.22 -11.90 -15.26
N GLY A 194 3.19 -11.65 -13.94
CA GLY A 194 4.03 -12.33 -12.97
C GLY A 194 5.45 -11.75 -12.84
N ASN A 195 5.81 -10.74 -13.62
CA ASN A 195 7.13 -10.12 -13.57
C ASN A 195 7.23 -9.13 -12.41
N VAL A 196 8.39 -9.15 -11.75
CA VAL A 196 8.74 -8.16 -10.73
C VAL A 196 9.46 -7.01 -11.40
N TYR A 197 8.80 -5.86 -11.43
CA TYR A 197 9.36 -4.60 -11.90
C TYR A 197 9.87 -3.79 -10.70
N ILE A 198 10.92 -3.01 -10.89
CA ILE A 198 11.41 -2.06 -9.89
C ILE A 198 11.53 -0.69 -10.56
N LEU A 199 10.92 0.33 -9.95
CA LEU A 199 11.06 1.71 -10.37
C LEU A 199 12.54 2.11 -10.34
N PRO A 200 13.08 2.69 -11.42
CA PRO A 200 14.46 3.14 -11.45
C PRO A 200 14.83 4.02 -10.25
N GLU A 201 13.94 4.93 -9.85
CA GLU A 201 14.16 5.84 -8.73
C GLU A 201 14.30 5.10 -7.40
N MET A 202 13.55 4.02 -7.19
CA MET A 202 13.66 3.16 -6.00
C MET A 202 14.96 2.37 -6.01
N TYR A 203 15.33 1.81 -7.16
CA TYR A 203 16.60 1.09 -7.33
C TYR A 203 17.79 2.02 -7.05
N GLU A 204 17.84 3.18 -7.68
CA GLU A 204 18.91 4.15 -7.49
C GLU A 204 19.00 4.66 -6.05
N ALA A 205 17.86 4.92 -5.40
CA ALA A 205 17.83 5.31 -3.99
C ALA A 205 18.46 4.24 -3.10
N LYS A 206 18.24 2.95 -3.42
CA LYS A 206 18.89 1.84 -2.72
C LYS A 206 20.39 1.81 -2.96
N ILE A 207 20.83 1.99 -4.20
CA ILE A 207 22.26 2.04 -4.56
C ILE A 207 22.97 3.18 -3.82
N ARG A 208 22.43 4.41 -3.87
CA ARG A 208 22.97 5.58 -3.14
C ARG A 208 23.11 5.28 -1.64
N LYS A 209 22.09 4.68 -1.02
CA LYS A 209 22.12 4.30 0.40
C LYS A 209 23.25 3.30 0.70
N ILE A 210 23.49 2.33 -0.18
CA ILE A 210 24.59 1.35 -0.02
C ILE A 210 25.95 2.05 -0.10
N GLU A 211 26.13 2.97 -1.05
CA GLU A 211 27.37 3.72 -1.23
C GLU A 211 27.67 4.61 -0.01
N GLU A 212 26.67 5.32 0.52
CA GLU A 212 26.80 6.09 1.76
C GLU A 212 27.25 5.22 2.94
N LEU A 213 26.69 4.03 3.08
CA LEU A 213 27.06 3.09 4.15
C LEU A 213 28.49 2.56 3.99
N LYS A 214 28.91 2.27 2.75
CA LYS A 214 30.30 1.90 2.44
C LYS A 214 31.26 3.04 2.80
N GLY A 215 30.96 4.28 2.42
CA GLY A 215 31.76 5.46 2.76
C GLY A 215 31.88 5.69 4.26
N LYS A 216 30.77 5.57 5.00
CA LYS A 216 30.76 5.66 6.49
C LYS A 216 31.57 4.53 7.14
N ARG A 217 31.53 3.32 6.59
CA ARG A 217 32.33 2.19 7.10
C ARG A 217 33.83 2.42 6.87
N LEU A 218 34.21 2.94 5.71
CA LEU A 218 35.59 3.29 5.40
C LEU A 218 36.12 4.39 6.32
N SER A 219 35.34 5.47 6.52
CA SER A 219 35.74 6.56 7.42
C SER A 219 35.87 6.12 8.88
N ARG A 220 34.98 5.25 9.38
CA ARG A 220 35.12 4.62 10.71
C ARG A 220 36.37 3.75 10.83
N LYS A 221 36.69 2.95 9.81
CA LYS A 221 37.93 2.14 9.78
C LYS A 221 39.17 3.03 9.82
N LEU A 222 39.22 4.09 9.01
CA LEU A 222 40.34 5.05 9.01
C LEU A 222 40.50 5.74 10.36
N LYS A 223 39.40 6.22 10.97
CA LYS A 223 39.45 6.79 12.34
C LYS A 223 39.97 5.80 13.39
N LYS A 224 39.64 4.51 13.27
CA LYS A 224 40.16 3.47 14.19
C LYS A 224 41.65 3.19 13.99
N VAL A 225 42.13 3.22 12.75
CA VAL A 225 43.56 3.02 12.43
C VAL A 225 44.38 4.24 12.85
N PHE A 226 43.99 5.44 12.45
CA PHE A 226 44.74 6.67 12.73
C PHE A 226 44.50 7.25 14.13
N GLY A 227 43.40 6.89 14.80
CA GLY A 227 43.13 7.26 16.19
C GLY A 227 43.90 6.45 17.22
N PHE A 228 44.60 5.38 16.80
CA PHE A 228 45.48 4.58 17.66
C PHE A 228 46.94 5.08 17.66
N PHE A 229 47.26 6.07 16.79
CA PHE A 229 48.58 6.70 16.67
C PHE A 229 48.66 8.05 17.40
N ARG A 230 47.83 8.27 18.42
CA ARG A 230 47.86 9.46 19.28
C ARG A 230 47.93 9.08 20.75
#